data_AF-A0A3C0VZI2-F1
#
_entry.id   AF-A0A3C0VZI2-F1
#
_cell.length_a   1.000
_cell.length_b   1.000
_cell.length_c   1.000
_cell.angle_alpha   90.00
_cell.angle_beta   90.00
_cell.angle_gamma   90.00
#
_symmetry.space_group_name_H-M   'P 1'
#
loop_
_entity.id
_entity.type
_entity.pdbx_description
1 polymer ?
#
loop_
_entity_poly.entity_id
_entity_poly.type
_entity_poly.pdbx_seq_one_letter_code
_entity_poly.pdbx_strand_id
1 'polypeptide(L)'
;IPSKALLSSSELFHEAQHGFKSHGIKAEGVTMDVAAMMKRKNGVVRKMARGIDYLMNKNGIEHVSGSGRIVNAGEVEVTGGEAARTLKTKRILIATGSSVSGLPFLEFDGETVLSSDHAIALGQAPESMIVIGGGAIGL
;
A
#
# COMPACT_ATOMS: atom_id res chain seq x y z
N ILE A 1 3.61 -4.54 0.81
CA ILE A 1 4.60 -3.88 1.72
C ILE A 1 3.93 -3.19 2.92
N PRO A 2 2.96 -2.27 2.75
CA PRO A 2 2.39 -1.53 3.88
C PRO A 2 1.80 -2.43 4.97
N SER A 3 0.95 -3.39 4.57
CA SER A 3 0.31 -4.34 5.50
C SER A 3 1.32 -5.16 6.30
N LYS A 4 2.39 -5.65 5.66
CA LYS A 4 3.42 -6.45 6.34
C LYS A 4 4.23 -5.61 7.34
N ALA A 5 4.44 -4.34 7.08
CA ALA A 5 5.08 -3.44 8.03
C ALA A 5 4.19 -3.21 9.28
N LEU A 6 2.88 -3.09 9.09
CA LEU A 6 1.89 -2.98 10.17
C LEU A 6 1.78 -4.28 10.96
N LEU A 7 1.60 -5.42 10.29
CA LEU A 7 1.54 -6.76 10.92
C LEU A 7 2.77 -7.03 11.79
N SER A 8 3.97 -6.72 11.30
CA SER A 8 5.19 -6.88 12.09
C SER A 8 5.20 -6.00 13.36
N SER A 9 4.62 -4.80 13.32
CA SER A 9 4.53 -3.92 14.48
C SER A 9 3.45 -4.36 15.45
N SER A 10 2.28 -4.78 14.96
CA SER A 10 1.18 -5.26 15.80
C SER A 10 1.50 -6.58 16.46
N GLU A 11 2.24 -7.48 15.78
CA GLU A 11 2.69 -8.75 16.34
C GLU A 11 3.64 -8.53 17.53
N LEU A 12 4.62 -7.63 17.39
CA LEU A 12 5.54 -7.31 18.48
C LEU A 12 4.82 -6.70 19.68
N PHE A 13 3.77 -5.91 19.44
CA PHE A 13 2.94 -5.35 20.50
C PHE A 13 2.13 -6.42 21.21
N HIS A 14 1.50 -7.32 20.45
CA HIS A 14 0.77 -8.47 20.99
C HIS A 14 1.69 -9.38 21.82
N GLU A 15 2.88 -9.69 21.31
CA GLU A 15 3.89 -10.51 22.00
C GLU A 15 4.37 -9.84 23.30
N ALA A 16 4.59 -8.53 23.29
CA ALA A 16 4.96 -7.78 24.49
C ALA A 16 3.85 -7.77 25.56
N GLN A 17 2.57 -7.76 25.14
CA GLN A 17 1.43 -7.78 26.06
C GLN A 17 1.10 -9.17 26.61
N HIS A 18 1.30 -10.23 25.82
CA HIS A 18 0.78 -11.55 26.14
C HIS A 18 1.83 -12.66 26.18
N GLY A 19 2.83 -12.64 25.29
CA GLY A 19 3.79 -13.74 25.11
C GLY A 19 5.02 -13.65 26.02
N PHE A 20 5.53 -12.45 26.28
CA PHE A 20 6.76 -12.20 27.05
C PHE A 20 6.82 -12.86 28.43
N LYS A 21 5.68 -12.99 29.11
CA LYS A 21 5.60 -13.66 30.41
C LYS A 21 6.06 -15.11 30.35
N SER A 22 5.78 -15.82 29.26
CA SER A 22 6.21 -17.22 29.08
C SER A 22 7.74 -17.36 28.98
N HIS A 23 8.41 -16.28 28.55
CA HIS A 23 9.86 -16.17 28.49
C HIS A 23 10.49 -15.62 29.78
N GLY A 24 9.70 -15.42 30.84
CA GLY A 24 10.16 -14.83 32.10
C GLY A 24 10.38 -13.31 32.05
N ILE A 25 9.92 -12.64 30.99
CA ILE A 25 10.04 -11.19 30.80
C ILE A 25 8.78 -10.52 31.36
N LYS A 26 8.96 -9.56 32.26
CA LYS A 26 7.87 -8.71 32.76
C LYS A 26 7.87 -7.39 31.99
N ALA A 27 6.79 -7.13 31.24
CA ALA A 27 6.55 -5.88 30.56
C ALA A 27 5.19 -5.34 31.01
N GLU A 28 5.21 -4.24 31.76
CA GLU A 28 4.01 -3.59 32.31
C GLU A 28 3.81 -2.24 31.62
N GLY A 29 2.54 -1.84 31.41
CA GLY A 29 2.21 -0.54 30.82
C GLY A 29 2.56 -0.38 29.33
N VAL A 30 2.68 -1.47 28.58
CA VAL A 30 2.98 -1.43 27.13
C VAL A 30 1.81 -0.82 26.37
N THR A 31 2.06 0.30 25.70
CA THR A 31 1.10 1.02 24.85
C THR A 31 1.61 1.15 23.42
N MET A 32 0.69 1.31 22.47
CA MET A 32 1.02 1.51 21.05
C MET A 32 0.90 2.99 20.68
N ASP A 33 1.99 3.57 20.18
CA ASP A 33 1.96 4.84 19.46
C ASP A 33 1.65 4.58 17.97
N VAL A 34 0.38 4.72 17.60
CA VAL A 34 -0.09 4.51 16.23
C VAL A 34 0.57 5.50 15.26
N ALA A 35 0.82 6.75 15.67
CA ALA A 35 1.44 7.74 14.81
C ALA A 35 2.90 7.36 14.49
N ALA A 36 3.66 6.87 15.47
CA ALA A 36 5.02 6.35 15.26
C ALA A 36 5.02 5.08 14.39
N MET A 37 4.08 4.16 14.61
CA MET A 37 3.92 2.96 13.76
C MET A 37 3.65 3.33 12.30
N MET A 38 2.74 4.29 12.07
CA MET A 38 2.40 4.80 10.74
C MET A 38 3.58 5.52 10.08
N LYS A 39 4.34 6.30 10.85
CA LYS A 39 5.59 6.93 10.39
C LYS A 39 6.62 5.89 9.94
N ARG A 40 6.79 4.79 10.69
CA ARG A 40 7.66 3.67 10.33
C ARG A 40 7.20 3.01 9.03
N LYS A 41 5.92 2.63 8.92
CA LYS A 41 5.33 2.06 7.68
C LYS A 41 5.61 2.95 6.48
N ASN A 42 5.33 4.26 6.58
CA ASN A 42 5.55 5.22 5.51
C ASN A 42 7.05 5.36 5.15
N GLY A 43 7.94 5.26 6.14
CA GLY A 43 9.38 5.20 5.92
C GLY A 43 9.81 3.99 5.08
N VAL A 44 9.28 2.80 5.38
CA VAL A 44 9.53 1.57 4.62
C VAL A 44 9.03 1.72 3.18
N VAL A 45 7.81 2.22 2.97
CA VAL A 45 7.25 2.46 1.63
C VAL A 45 8.13 3.40 0.83
N ARG A 46 8.52 4.56 1.39
CA ARG A 46 9.42 5.51 0.72
C ARG A 46 10.77 4.92 0.39
N LYS A 47 11.35 4.10 1.28
CA LYS A 47 12.63 3.43 1.02
C LYS A 47 12.53 2.49 -0.18
N MET A 48 11.46 1.71 -0.25
CA MET A 48 11.23 0.79 -1.37
C MET A 48 10.98 1.53 -2.69
N ALA A 49 10.14 2.58 -2.67
CA ALA A 49 9.87 3.40 -3.85
C ALA A 49 11.16 3.99 -4.44
N ARG A 50 12.00 4.63 -3.60
CA ARG A 50 13.31 5.14 -4.05
C ARG A 50 14.25 4.06 -4.56
N GLY A 51 14.15 2.85 -4.01
CA GLY A 51 14.91 1.69 -4.51
C GLY A 51 14.52 1.34 -5.96
N ILE A 52 13.23 1.41 -6.28
CA ILE A 52 12.73 1.21 -7.64
C ILE A 52 13.23 2.32 -8.57
N ASP A 53 13.11 3.59 -8.18
CA ASP A 53 13.59 4.72 -8.99
C ASP A 53 15.10 4.60 -9.29
N TYR A 54 15.89 4.23 -8.28
CA TYR A 54 17.32 3.97 -8.44
C TYR A 54 17.57 2.84 -9.45
N LEU A 55 16.82 1.73 -9.37
CA LEU A 55 16.97 0.60 -10.29
C LEU A 55 16.57 0.97 -11.72
N MET A 56 15.51 1.76 -11.92
CA MET A 56 15.10 2.23 -13.25
C MET A 56 16.22 3.07 -13.88
N ASN A 57 16.75 4.04 -13.14
CA ASN A 57 17.83 4.90 -13.61
C ASN A 57 19.12 4.11 -13.87
N LYS A 58 19.51 3.21 -12.95
CA LYS A 58 20.71 2.38 -13.09
C LYS A 58 20.69 1.51 -14.35
N ASN A 59 19.50 1.06 -14.77
CA ASN A 59 19.33 0.24 -15.96
C ASN A 59 18.98 1.06 -17.22
N GLY A 60 19.04 2.39 -17.17
CA GLY A 60 18.77 3.26 -18.32
C GLY A 60 17.31 3.21 -18.81
N ILE A 61 16.37 2.91 -17.92
CA ILE A 61 14.94 2.84 -18.25
C ILE A 61 14.35 4.26 -18.13
N GLU A 62 13.82 4.80 -19.22
CA GLU A 62 13.07 6.06 -19.18
C GLU A 62 11.75 5.87 -18.43
N HIS A 63 11.57 6.59 -17.33
CA HIS A 63 10.31 6.66 -16.62
C HIS A 63 9.46 7.81 -17.16
N VAL A 64 8.25 7.47 -17.65
CA VAL A 64 7.29 8.44 -18.16
C VAL A 64 6.09 8.49 -17.22
N SER A 65 5.90 9.62 -16.55
CA SER A 65 4.76 9.83 -15.66
C SER A 65 3.51 10.22 -16.45
N GLY A 66 2.40 9.53 -16.20
CA GLY A 66 1.11 9.79 -16.82
C GLY A 66 0.26 8.53 -16.99
N SER A 67 -0.92 8.70 -17.60
CA SER A 67 -1.81 7.60 -17.99
C SER A 67 -1.52 7.18 -19.43
N GLY A 68 -1.16 5.91 -19.62
CA GLY A 68 -0.86 5.32 -20.92
C GLY A 68 -2.07 4.66 -21.57
N ARG A 69 -2.38 5.01 -22.82
CA ARG A 69 -3.42 4.38 -23.64
C ARG A 69 -2.84 3.88 -24.96
N ILE A 70 -3.07 2.62 -25.29
CA ILE A 70 -2.70 2.06 -26.60
C ILE A 70 -3.69 2.64 -27.62
N VAL A 71 -3.20 3.46 -28.53
CA VAL A 71 -4.03 4.11 -29.57
C VAL A 71 -3.95 3.39 -30.91
N ASN A 72 -2.81 2.77 -31.21
CA ASN A 72 -2.58 1.92 -32.37
C ASN A 72 -1.55 0.83 -32.05
N ALA A 73 -1.36 -0.13 -32.97
CA ALA A 73 -0.28 -1.10 -32.86
C ALA A 73 1.09 -0.38 -32.79
N GLY A 74 1.81 -0.55 -31.68
CA GLY A 74 3.11 0.08 -31.48
C GLY A 74 3.06 1.56 -31.09
N GLU A 75 1.90 2.13 -30.78
CA GLU A 75 1.75 3.53 -30.35
C GLU A 75 1.00 3.64 -29.02
N VAL A 76 1.62 4.32 -28.05
CA VAL A 76 1.04 4.57 -26.73
C VAL A 76 0.97 6.07 -26.50
N GLU A 77 -0.25 6.59 -26.35
CA GLU A 77 -0.48 7.96 -25.92
C GLU A 77 -0.32 8.04 -24.40
N VAL A 78 0.40 9.05 -23.92
CA VAL A 78 0.56 9.35 -22.50
C VAL A 78 -0.07 10.70 -22.22
N THR A 79 -1.00 10.74 -21.25
CA THR A 79 -1.69 11.97 -20.80
C THR A 79 -1.50 12.21 -19.30
N GLY A 80 -1.80 13.42 -18.81
CA GLY A 80 -1.72 13.76 -17.39
C GLY A 80 -0.31 14.04 -16.84
N GLY A 81 0.71 14.07 -17.72
CA GLY A 81 2.02 14.66 -17.43
C GLY A 81 2.07 16.15 -17.81
N GLU A 82 3.27 16.71 -17.98
CA GLU A 82 3.45 18.11 -18.43
C GLU A 82 2.80 18.39 -19.79
N ALA A 83 2.81 17.42 -20.71
CA ALA A 83 2.15 17.50 -22.01
C ALA A 83 1.76 16.10 -22.51
N ALA A 84 0.66 16.02 -23.28
CA ALA A 84 0.29 14.79 -23.97
C ALA A 84 1.32 14.44 -25.05
N ARG A 85 1.77 13.18 -25.11
CA ARG A 85 2.74 12.72 -26.11
C ARG A 85 2.49 11.27 -26.52
N THR A 86 2.79 10.95 -27.77
CA THR A 86 2.69 9.58 -28.31
C THR A 86 4.08 8.95 -28.40
N LEU A 87 4.24 7.81 -27.74
CA LEU A 87 5.44 6.99 -27.78
C LEU A 87 5.30 5.91 -28.86
N LYS A 88 6.34 5.73 -29.67
CA LYS A 88 6.43 4.65 -30.66
C LYS A 88 7.30 3.53 -30.14
N THR A 89 6.81 2.30 -30.23
CA THR A 89 7.51 1.11 -29.76
C THR A 89 7.24 -0.10 -30.66
N LYS A 90 8.15 -1.07 -30.61
CA LYS A 90 7.98 -2.37 -31.29
C LYS A 90 7.11 -3.34 -30.48
N ARG A 91 7.09 -3.20 -29.15
CA ARG A 91 6.42 -4.14 -28.24
C ARG A 91 5.80 -3.38 -27.07
N ILE A 92 4.65 -3.85 -26.62
CA ILE A 92 3.91 -3.30 -25.49
C ILE A 92 3.67 -4.42 -24.48
N LEU A 93 4.07 -4.20 -23.22
CA LEU A 93 3.76 -5.09 -22.10
C LEU A 93 2.71 -4.39 -21.23
N ILE A 94 1.53 -5.00 -21.09
CA ILE A 94 0.45 -4.47 -20.25
C ILE A 94 0.63 -4.99 -18.83
N ALA A 95 0.80 -4.06 -17.88
CA ALA A 95 1.00 -4.34 -16.46
C ALA A 95 0.20 -3.39 -15.56
N THR A 96 -1.07 -3.12 -15.92
CA THR A 96 -1.93 -2.12 -15.25
C THR A 96 -2.46 -2.53 -13.88
N GLY A 97 -2.23 -3.77 -13.44
CA GLY A 97 -2.66 -4.26 -12.13
C GLY A 97 -4.18 -4.44 -12.00
N SER A 98 -4.68 -4.24 -10.78
CA SER A 98 -6.09 -4.41 -10.39
C SER A 98 -6.55 -3.28 -9.47
N SER A 99 -7.86 -3.14 -9.27
CA SER A 99 -8.47 -2.23 -8.31
C SER A 99 -9.25 -2.98 -7.22
N VAL A 100 -9.59 -2.29 -6.12
CA VAL A 100 -10.43 -2.85 -5.07
C VAL A 100 -11.84 -3.08 -5.61
N SER A 101 -12.39 -4.28 -5.37
CA SER A 101 -13.78 -4.59 -5.67
C SER A 101 -14.67 -4.06 -4.54
N GLY A 102 -15.61 -3.18 -4.89
CA GLY A 102 -16.65 -2.70 -3.96
C GLY A 102 -17.94 -3.50 -4.09
N LEU A 103 -18.87 -3.30 -3.15
CA LEU A 103 -20.23 -3.81 -3.26
C LEU A 103 -21.11 -2.73 -3.90
N PRO A 104 -22.01 -3.08 -4.84
CA PRO A 104 -22.82 -2.08 -5.56
C PRO A 104 -23.69 -1.18 -4.67
N PHE A 105 -24.02 -1.64 -3.46
CA PHE A 105 -24.87 -0.94 -2.48
C PHE A 105 -24.08 -0.33 -1.32
N LEU A 106 -22.75 -0.45 -1.32
CA LEU A 106 -21.90 0.01 -0.23
C LEU A 106 -20.63 0.64 -0.81
N GLU A 107 -20.74 1.92 -1.12
CA GLU A 107 -19.63 2.72 -1.65
C GLU A 107 -18.60 3.03 -0.55
N PHE A 108 -17.32 3.06 -0.93
CA PHE A 108 -16.27 3.48 -0.02
C PHE A 108 -16.32 5.00 0.19
N ASP A 109 -16.48 5.44 1.43
CA ASP A 109 -16.48 6.86 1.80
C ASP A 109 -15.12 7.35 2.34
N GLY A 110 -14.23 6.43 2.71
CA GLY A 110 -12.92 6.75 3.28
C GLY A 110 -12.93 7.14 4.77
N GLU A 111 -14.09 7.14 5.41
CA GLU A 111 -14.28 7.48 6.82
C GLU A 111 -14.85 6.31 7.63
N THR A 112 -15.97 5.72 7.17
CA THR A 112 -16.66 4.60 7.82
C THR A 112 -16.59 3.33 6.96
N VAL A 113 -16.92 3.44 5.68
CA VAL A 113 -16.80 2.35 4.71
C VAL A 113 -15.44 2.43 4.04
N LEU A 114 -14.54 1.55 4.48
CA LEU A 114 -13.13 1.59 4.12
C LEU A 114 -12.77 0.52 3.09
N SER A 115 -11.94 0.90 2.12
CA SER A 115 -11.21 -0.04 1.29
C SER A 115 -9.91 -0.47 2.01
N SER A 116 -9.17 -1.43 1.45
CA SER A 116 -7.86 -1.79 1.97
C SER A 116 -6.87 -0.62 1.99
N ASP A 117 -7.00 0.32 1.06
CA ASP A 117 -6.12 1.49 0.97
C ASP A 117 -6.40 2.48 2.09
N HIS A 118 -7.67 2.65 2.46
CA HIS A 118 -8.06 3.47 3.60
C HIS A 118 -7.66 2.81 4.93
N ALA A 119 -7.87 1.49 5.07
CA ALA A 119 -7.60 0.75 6.31
C ALA A 119 -6.12 0.81 6.74
N ILE A 120 -5.17 0.73 5.79
CA ILE A 120 -3.73 0.85 6.08
C ILE A 120 -3.26 2.29 6.35
N ALA A 121 -4.18 3.26 6.32
CA ALA A 121 -3.97 4.68 6.49
C ALA A 121 -4.65 5.25 7.75
N LEU A 122 -5.34 4.42 8.55
CA LEU A 122 -6.00 4.84 9.77
C LEU A 122 -5.04 5.50 10.77
N GLY A 123 -5.42 6.67 11.27
CA GLY A 123 -4.63 7.44 12.25
C GLY A 123 -4.71 6.89 13.68
N GLN A 124 -5.72 6.07 13.97
CA GLN A 124 -5.95 5.46 15.27
C GLN A 124 -6.57 4.07 15.10
N ALA A 125 -6.40 3.20 16.10
CA ALA A 125 -7.08 1.92 16.13
C ALA A 125 -8.57 2.15 16.44
N PRO A 126 -9.51 1.60 15.64
CA PRO A 126 -10.92 1.73 15.94
C PRO A 126 -11.30 0.83 17.12
N GLU A 127 -12.30 1.26 17.90
CA GLU A 127 -12.82 0.46 19.02
C GLU A 127 -13.51 -0.82 18.53
N SER A 128 -14.13 -0.77 17.35
CA SER A 128 -14.73 -1.91 16.68
C SER A 128 -14.47 -1.84 15.18
N MET A 129 -14.26 -3.00 14.55
CA MET A 129 -14.04 -3.10 13.11
C MET A 129 -14.83 -4.30 12.56
N ILE A 130 -15.58 -4.07 11.49
CA ILE A 130 -16.24 -5.11 10.72
C ILE A 130 -15.45 -5.34 9.44
N VAL A 131 -15.10 -6.59 9.17
CA VAL A 131 -14.41 -6.99 7.93
C VAL A 131 -15.41 -7.74 7.04
N ILE A 132 -15.68 -7.20 5.86
CA ILE A 132 -16.54 -7.85 4.86
C ILE A 132 -15.66 -8.58 3.85
N GLY A 133 -15.66 -9.91 3.92
CA GLY A 133 -14.90 -10.80 3.04
C GLY A 133 -13.71 -11.47 3.74
N GLY A 134 -13.70 -12.81 3.76
CA GLY A 134 -12.67 -13.64 4.41
C GLY A 134 -11.42 -13.89 3.55
N GLY A 135 -11.06 -12.94 2.68
CA GLY A 135 -9.87 -13.04 1.85
C GLY A 135 -8.59 -12.70 2.64
N ALA A 136 -7.43 -13.00 2.08
CA ALA A 136 -6.12 -12.78 2.72
C ALA A 136 -5.76 -11.30 2.99
N ILE A 137 -6.57 -10.34 2.54
CA ILE A 137 -6.43 -8.91 2.88
C ILE A 137 -7.24 -8.59 4.14
N GLY A 138 -8.40 -9.24 4.33
CA GLY A 138 -9.26 -9.04 5.49
C GLY A 138 -8.80 -9.80 6.73
N LEU A 139 -8.06 -10.91 6.54
CA LEU A 139 -7.39 -11.69 7.59
C LEU A 139 -5.97 -11.16 7.82
#